data_AF-A0A836UEC5-F1
#
_entry.id   AF-A0A836UEC5-F1
#
_cell.length_a   1.000
_cell.length_b   1.000
_cell.length_c   1.000
_cell.angle_alpha   90.00
_cell.angle_beta   90.00
_cell.angle_gamma   90.00
#
_symmetry.space_group_name_H-M   'P 1'
#
loop_
_entity.id
_entity.type
_entity.pdbx_description
1 polymer ?
#
loop_
_entity_poly.entity_id
_entity_poly.type
_entity_poly.pdbx_seq_one_letter_code
_entity_poly.pdbx_strand_id
1 'polypeptide(L)'
;MPTTNPAIHQERRKLLIDATITAIAEFGLSKLTLAKISSIAGLTAGTVNFHFDSKESLLLETLNFVSEEFDHSIAKALKNAGPEPAKRLAAIMDASLDPDITEHRKMAVWHAFDSESRGREDYQLIRGNLDRQSFKLILSLCEDIINSADKQVEINARAIANAISGLTDEMWTEILFAGEDYDRDDARHICRSFLASIFPWCYDMPTPRPSSNTTDTQTAINVTRASLEDADKASVLFDLYRRFYDEEPDLALAKQYIVDRLTSSTSVIFIAWDTDGQALGFTQLYPTFCSVDATPIVVLYDLYVDSSARQLGIGKALMNRAMAYAKETGASRIDLETAIDNTHAQSLYESLGYVRDTDFYKYSLAL
;
A
#
# COMPACT_ATOMS: atom_id res chain seq x y z
N MET A 1 -20.26 32.75 20.57
CA MET A 1 -20.11 31.64 19.60
C MET A 1 -18.76 31.02 19.85
N PRO A 2 -18.64 29.69 20.06
CA PRO A 2 -17.34 29.07 20.21
C PRO A 2 -16.67 29.11 18.83
N THR A 3 -15.55 29.82 18.73
CA THR A 3 -14.66 29.80 17.58
C THR A 3 -14.09 28.41 17.44
N THR A 4 -14.70 27.58 16.59
CA THR A 4 -14.16 26.27 16.22
C THR A 4 -12.77 26.49 15.62
N ASN A 5 -11.73 25.89 16.22
CA ASN A 5 -10.37 25.99 15.72
C ASN A 5 -10.34 25.47 14.26
N PRO A 6 -9.96 26.30 13.27
CA PRO A 6 -9.95 25.91 11.85
C PRO A 6 -9.17 24.62 11.58
N ALA A 7 -8.09 24.39 12.34
CA ALA A 7 -7.28 23.18 12.23
C ALA A 7 -8.06 21.90 12.62
N ILE A 8 -8.81 21.95 13.72
CA ILE A 8 -9.66 20.84 14.18
C ILE A 8 -10.79 20.57 13.17
N HIS A 9 -11.32 21.62 12.56
CA HIS A 9 -12.34 21.49 11.52
C HIS A 9 -11.79 20.79 10.26
N GLN A 10 -10.58 21.16 9.83
CA GLN A 10 -9.93 20.56 8.66
C GLN A 10 -9.52 19.10 8.92
N GLU A 11 -9.01 18.79 10.11
CA GLU A 11 -8.66 17.43 10.53
C GLU A 11 -9.89 16.51 10.53
N ARG A 12 -11.01 16.96 11.08
CA ARG A 12 -12.28 16.20 11.06
C ARG A 12 -12.83 15.99 9.65
N ARG A 13 -12.68 16.97 8.75
CA ARG A 13 -13.04 16.79 7.34
C ARG A 13 -12.20 15.69 6.69
N LYS A 14 -10.88 15.66 6.94
CA LYS A 14 -10.00 14.60 6.43
C LYS A 14 -10.39 13.22 6.95
N LEU A 15 -10.69 13.09 8.25
CA LEU A 15 -11.16 11.83 8.84
C LEU A 15 -12.47 11.35 8.18
N LEU A 16 -13.40 12.25 7.90
CA LEU A 16 -14.66 11.91 7.23
C LEU A 16 -14.45 11.50 5.77
N ILE A 17 -13.50 12.11 5.07
CA ILE A 17 -13.11 11.71 3.71
C ILE A 17 -12.50 10.30 3.73
N ASP A 18 -11.51 10.04 4.59
CA ASP A 18 -10.88 8.71 4.70
C ASP A 18 -11.88 7.60 5.10
N ALA A 19 -12.77 7.90 6.04
CA ALA A 19 -13.87 7.00 6.40
C ALA A 19 -14.84 6.76 5.24
N THR A 20 -15.05 7.76 4.38
CA THR A 20 -15.88 7.62 3.17
C THR A 20 -15.19 6.74 2.13
N ILE A 21 -13.89 6.93 1.90
CA ILE A 21 -13.06 6.08 1.03
C ILE A 21 -13.17 4.61 1.48
N THR A 22 -12.96 4.36 2.78
CA THR A 22 -13.09 3.03 3.40
C THR A 22 -14.49 2.45 3.21
N ALA A 23 -15.53 3.24 3.50
CA ALA A 23 -16.91 2.79 3.37
C ALA A 23 -17.29 2.45 1.91
N ILE A 24 -16.77 3.19 0.93
CA ILE A 24 -16.99 2.90 -0.49
C ILE A 24 -16.31 1.59 -0.86
N ALA A 25 -15.07 1.39 -0.45
CA ALA A 25 -14.31 0.18 -0.74
C ALA A 25 -14.96 -1.09 -0.14
N GLU A 26 -15.44 -1.01 1.11
CA GLU A 26 -16.02 -2.17 1.79
C GLU A 26 -17.47 -2.46 1.40
N PHE A 27 -18.28 -1.42 1.14
CA PHE A 27 -19.74 -1.57 1.04
C PHE A 27 -20.33 -1.10 -0.29
N GLY A 28 -19.58 -0.36 -1.10
CA GLY A 28 -20.05 0.32 -2.30
C GLY A 28 -20.97 1.52 -2.01
N LEU A 29 -21.23 2.33 -3.04
CA LEU A 29 -22.03 3.57 -2.94
C LEU A 29 -23.48 3.35 -2.48
N SER A 30 -24.08 2.23 -2.91
CA SER A 30 -25.50 1.91 -2.69
C SER A 30 -25.85 1.67 -1.21
N LYS A 31 -24.92 1.09 -0.43
CA LYS A 31 -25.11 0.77 1.00
C LYS A 31 -24.58 1.84 1.95
N LEU A 32 -24.07 2.94 1.41
CA LEU A 32 -23.40 3.98 2.18
C LEU A 32 -24.42 4.90 2.88
N THR A 33 -24.21 5.17 4.18
CA THR A 33 -25.02 6.11 4.98
C THR A 33 -24.12 7.00 5.82
N LEU A 34 -24.57 8.22 6.14
CA LEU A 34 -23.80 9.13 7.01
C LEU A 34 -23.51 8.52 8.39
N ALA A 35 -24.43 7.71 8.92
CA ALA A 35 -24.25 7.01 10.19
C ALA A 35 -23.14 5.94 10.12
N LYS A 36 -23.02 5.24 8.99
CA LYS A 36 -21.95 4.27 8.78
C LYS A 36 -20.60 4.96 8.66
N ILE A 37 -20.52 6.04 7.88
CA ILE A 37 -19.29 6.84 7.75
C ILE A 37 -18.88 7.42 9.10
N SER A 38 -19.83 7.96 9.88
CA SER A 38 -19.53 8.50 11.20
C SER A 38 -18.97 7.42 12.13
N SER A 39 -19.54 6.22 12.08
CA SER A 39 -19.05 5.07 12.86
C SER A 39 -17.61 4.71 12.49
N ILE A 40 -17.28 4.65 11.20
CA ILE A 40 -15.92 4.35 10.71
C ILE A 40 -14.94 5.47 11.13
N ALA A 41 -15.37 6.73 11.07
CA ALA A 41 -14.56 7.88 11.47
C ALA A 41 -14.38 8.00 13.00
N GLY A 42 -15.08 7.19 13.82
CA GLY A 42 -15.10 7.36 15.28
C GLY A 42 -15.78 8.66 15.73
N LEU A 43 -16.69 9.20 14.91
CA LEU A 43 -17.38 10.48 15.13
C LEU A 43 -18.88 10.28 15.35
N THR A 44 -19.51 11.23 16.04
CA THR A 44 -20.96 11.24 16.20
C THR A 44 -21.65 11.70 14.91
N ALA A 45 -22.87 11.21 14.64
CA ALA A 45 -23.66 11.63 13.47
C ALA A 45 -23.87 13.17 13.41
N GLY A 46 -24.00 13.83 14.58
CA GLY A 46 -24.10 15.28 14.67
C GLY A 46 -22.83 16.03 14.22
N THR A 47 -21.66 15.40 14.31
CA THR A 47 -20.39 15.97 13.82
C THR A 47 -20.33 15.96 12.30
N VAL A 48 -20.87 14.93 11.64
CA VAL A 48 -20.90 14.85 10.18
C VAL A 48 -21.78 15.95 9.59
N ASN A 49 -22.99 16.12 10.13
CA ASN A 49 -23.92 17.17 9.70
C ASN A 49 -23.40 18.60 9.95
N PHE A 50 -22.39 18.76 10.81
CA PHE A 50 -21.74 20.04 11.03
C PHE A 50 -20.69 20.37 9.94
N HIS A 51 -20.13 19.34 9.29
CA HIS A 51 -19.08 19.49 8.27
C HIS A 51 -19.59 19.33 6.84
N PHE A 52 -20.66 18.55 6.65
CA PHE A 52 -21.23 18.21 5.36
C PHE A 52 -22.75 18.24 5.43
N ASP A 53 -23.38 18.98 4.52
CA ASP A 53 -24.82 19.19 4.50
C ASP A 53 -25.59 17.94 4.04
N SER A 54 -24.94 17.05 3.29
CA SER A 54 -25.53 15.80 2.79
C SER A 54 -24.50 14.72 2.48
N LYS A 55 -24.97 13.47 2.29
CA LYS A 55 -24.18 12.35 1.77
C LYS A 55 -23.53 12.71 0.44
N GLU A 56 -24.26 13.38 -0.44
CA GLU A 56 -23.80 13.80 -1.76
C GLU A 56 -22.65 14.81 -1.67
N SER A 57 -22.74 15.78 -0.75
CA SER A 57 -21.66 16.76 -0.54
C SER A 57 -20.36 16.09 -0.06
N LEU A 58 -20.46 15.08 0.82
CA LEU A 58 -19.31 14.31 1.30
C LEU A 58 -18.72 13.41 0.22
N LEU A 59 -19.57 12.79 -0.61
CA LEU A 59 -19.13 11.99 -1.75
C LEU A 59 -18.37 12.84 -2.78
N LEU A 60 -18.88 14.04 -3.11
CA LEU A 60 -18.21 14.97 -4.01
C LEU A 60 -16.87 15.45 -3.43
N GLU A 61 -16.83 15.80 -2.14
CA GLU A 61 -15.57 16.17 -1.47
C GLU A 61 -14.55 15.03 -1.49
N THR A 62 -15.01 13.79 -1.27
CA THR A 62 -14.16 12.59 -1.31
C THR A 62 -13.56 12.37 -2.70
N LEU A 63 -14.37 12.52 -3.74
CA LEU A 63 -13.89 12.45 -5.11
C LEU A 63 -12.89 13.57 -5.41
N ASN A 64 -13.17 14.81 -5.01
CA ASN A 64 -12.26 15.94 -5.21
C ASN A 64 -10.92 15.68 -4.53
N PHE A 65 -10.95 15.17 -3.30
CA PHE A 65 -9.74 14.83 -2.55
C PHE A 65 -8.86 13.82 -3.31
N VAL A 66 -9.44 12.68 -3.75
CA VAL A 66 -8.69 11.66 -4.50
C VAL A 66 -8.22 12.19 -5.87
N SER A 67 -9.03 13.06 -6.51
CA SER A 67 -8.66 13.72 -7.77
C SER A 67 -7.47 14.67 -7.59
N GLU A 68 -7.48 15.50 -6.54
CA GLU A 68 -6.43 16.47 -6.24
C GLU A 68 -5.11 15.79 -5.89
N GLU A 69 -5.14 14.69 -5.13
CA GLU A 69 -3.95 13.88 -4.86
C GLU A 69 -3.35 13.32 -6.15
N PHE A 70 -4.20 12.81 -7.04
CA PHE A 70 -3.77 12.29 -8.34
C PHE A 70 -3.13 13.40 -9.19
N ASP A 71 -3.82 14.53 -9.36
CA ASP A 71 -3.33 15.68 -10.13
C ASP A 71 -2.00 16.22 -9.58
N HIS A 72 -1.86 16.27 -8.24
CA HIS A 72 -0.62 16.70 -7.59
C HIS A 72 0.54 15.75 -7.89
N SER A 73 0.30 14.43 -7.85
CA SER A 73 1.33 13.44 -8.15
C SER A 73 1.77 13.52 -9.62
N ILE A 74 0.83 13.61 -10.56
CA ILE A 74 1.14 13.79 -11.98
C ILE A 74 1.92 15.10 -12.22
N ALA A 75 1.49 16.21 -11.63
CA ALA A 75 2.17 17.49 -11.76
C ALA A 75 3.62 17.43 -11.21
N LYS A 76 3.82 16.76 -10.08
CA LYS A 76 5.15 16.53 -9.48
C LYS A 76 6.02 15.68 -10.40
N ALA A 77 5.48 14.59 -10.96
CA ALA A 77 6.19 13.71 -11.87
C ALA A 77 6.63 14.45 -13.15
N LEU A 78 5.73 15.22 -13.75
CA LEU A 78 6.01 16.03 -14.94
C LEU A 78 7.05 17.11 -14.68
N LYS A 79 7.01 17.77 -13.51
CA LYS A 79 8.02 18.75 -13.12
C LYS A 79 9.41 18.11 -13.02
N ASN A 80 9.50 16.93 -12.44
CA ASN A 80 10.76 16.20 -12.27
C ASN A 80 11.31 15.65 -13.60
N ALA A 81 10.42 15.26 -14.52
CA ALA A 81 10.81 14.76 -15.84
C ALA A 81 11.40 15.83 -16.76
N GLY A 82 11.10 17.10 -16.52
CA GLY A 82 11.55 18.22 -17.34
C GLY A 82 10.73 18.40 -18.63
N PRO A 83 11.29 19.06 -19.67
CA PRO A 83 10.54 19.41 -20.87
C PRO A 83 10.49 18.30 -21.93
N GLU A 84 11.31 17.26 -21.82
CA GLU A 84 11.46 16.23 -22.85
C GLU A 84 10.18 15.36 -22.96
N PRO A 85 9.52 15.30 -24.13
CA PRO A 85 8.23 14.61 -24.28
C PRO A 85 8.25 13.13 -23.88
N ALA A 86 9.31 12.40 -24.25
CA ALA A 86 9.45 10.98 -23.91
C ALA A 86 9.56 10.77 -22.38
N LYS A 87 10.40 11.55 -21.70
CA LYS A 87 10.52 11.47 -20.24
C LYS A 87 9.22 11.83 -19.52
N ARG A 88 8.49 12.83 -20.02
CA ARG A 88 7.18 13.23 -19.47
C ARG A 88 6.14 12.13 -19.64
N LEU A 89 6.10 11.47 -20.79
CA LEU A 89 5.17 10.36 -21.05
C LEU A 89 5.45 9.17 -20.12
N ALA A 90 6.72 8.76 -19.99
CA ALA A 90 7.12 7.73 -19.05
C ALA A 90 6.82 8.12 -17.59
N ALA A 91 7.04 9.38 -17.22
CA ALA A 91 6.75 9.87 -15.87
C ALA A 91 5.26 9.85 -15.53
N ILE A 92 4.36 10.13 -16.50
CA ILE A 92 2.91 9.98 -16.31
C ILE A 92 2.59 8.51 -16.03
N MET A 93 3.07 7.58 -16.86
CA MET A 93 2.81 6.15 -16.67
C MET A 93 3.38 5.63 -15.34
N ASP A 94 4.58 6.06 -14.97
CA ASP A 94 5.22 5.70 -13.71
C ASP A 94 4.46 6.23 -12.48
N ALA A 95 3.92 7.45 -12.57
CA ALA A 95 3.13 8.08 -11.51
C ALA A 95 1.73 7.49 -11.40
N SER A 96 1.13 7.05 -12.52
CA SER A 96 -0.14 6.31 -12.52
C SER A 96 -0.07 4.95 -11.80
N LEU A 97 1.11 4.53 -11.34
CA LEU A 97 1.33 3.33 -10.52
C LEU A 97 1.77 3.64 -9.08
N ASP A 98 1.84 4.92 -8.71
CA ASP A 98 2.28 5.37 -7.40
C ASP A 98 1.33 4.81 -6.32
N PRO A 99 1.83 4.06 -5.33
CA PRO A 99 1.01 3.42 -4.31
C PRO A 99 0.20 4.42 -3.47
N ASP A 100 0.66 5.66 -3.33
CA ASP A 100 -0.04 6.67 -2.51
C ASP A 100 -1.34 7.14 -3.17
N ILE A 101 -1.38 7.19 -4.50
CA ILE A 101 -2.56 7.64 -5.26
C ILE A 101 -3.38 6.48 -5.84
N THR A 102 -2.75 5.30 -5.99
CA THR A 102 -3.38 4.07 -6.50
C THR A 102 -3.54 3.00 -5.44
N GLU A 103 -3.71 3.42 -4.20
CA GLU A 103 -4.17 2.55 -3.12
C GLU A 103 -5.56 1.96 -3.47
N HIS A 104 -5.79 0.71 -3.07
CA HIS A 104 -6.96 -0.07 -3.50
C HIS A 104 -8.29 0.58 -3.13
N ARG A 105 -8.44 1.15 -1.93
CA ARG A 105 -9.69 1.84 -1.55
C ARG A 105 -9.92 3.07 -2.43
N LYS A 106 -8.87 3.83 -2.78
CA LYS A 106 -8.97 4.94 -3.75
C LYS A 106 -9.36 4.44 -5.15
N MET A 107 -8.86 3.29 -5.59
CA MET A 107 -9.31 2.68 -6.85
C MET A 107 -10.78 2.27 -6.80
N ALA A 108 -11.27 1.78 -5.65
CA ALA A 108 -12.67 1.45 -5.46
C ALA A 108 -13.56 2.70 -5.53
N VAL A 109 -13.07 3.85 -5.04
CA VAL A 109 -13.71 5.15 -5.22
C VAL A 109 -13.83 5.47 -6.72
N TRP A 110 -12.72 5.48 -7.46
CA TRP A 110 -12.74 5.75 -8.90
C TRP A 110 -13.72 4.87 -9.65
N HIS A 111 -13.65 3.57 -9.44
CA HIS A 111 -14.51 2.60 -10.13
C HIS A 111 -15.98 2.75 -9.75
N ALA A 112 -16.29 2.96 -8.47
CA ALA A 112 -17.66 3.13 -8.01
C ALA A 112 -18.31 4.36 -8.66
N PHE A 113 -17.59 5.48 -8.70
CA PHE A 113 -18.09 6.69 -9.32
C PHE A 113 -18.15 6.60 -10.86
N ASP A 114 -17.17 5.96 -11.50
CA ASP A 114 -17.19 5.75 -12.96
C ASP A 114 -18.42 4.95 -13.41
N SER A 115 -18.78 3.93 -12.64
CA SER A 115 -19.98 3.11 -12.90
C SER A 115 -21.30 3.90 -12.82
N GLU A 116 -21.34 4.97 -12.03
CA GLU A 116 -22.51 5.86 -11.87
C GLU A 116 -22.41 7.13 -12.74
N SER A 117 -21.33 7.30 -13.51
CA SER A 117 -21.01 8.54 -14.24
C SER A 117 -22.09 8.98 -15.24
N ARG A 118 -22.85 8.03 -15.81
CA ARG A 118 -23.98 8.33 -16.72
C ARG A 118 -25.23 8.84 -16.01
N GLY A 119 -25.36 8.58 -14.71
CA GLY A 119 -26.52 8.99 -13.89
C GLY A 119 -26.31 10.27 -13.10
N ARG A 120 -25.11 10.86 -13.13
CA ARG A 120 -24.67 11.96 -12.26
C ARG A 120 -23.97 13.06 -13.06
N GLU A 121 -24.72 14.10 -13.45
CA GLU A 121 -24.19 15.24 -14.22
C GLU A 121 -23.12 16.03 -13.43
N ASP A 122 -23.29 16.14 -12.11
CA ASP A 122 -22.32 16.73 -11.18
C ASP A 122 -20.96 16.02 -11.21
N TYR A 123 -20.97 14.69 -11.33
CA TYR A 123 -19.76 13.88 -11.47
C TYR A 123 -19.06 14.12 -12.81
N GLN A 124 -19.80 14.14 -13.92
CA GLN A 124 -19.22 14.37 -15.25
C GLN A 124 -18.59 15.76 -15.41
N LEU A 125 -19.13 16.77 -14.73
CA LEU A 125 -18.59 18.13 -14.78
C LEU A 125 -17.19 18.22 -14.15
N ILE A 126 -16.95 17.47 -13.07
CA ILE A 126 -15.66 17.43 -12.38
C ILE A 126 -14.71 16.48 -13.14
N ARG A 127 -15.09 15.20 -13.28
CA ARG A 127 -14.18 14.16 -13.78
C ARG A 127 -14.02 14.18 -15.30
N GLY A 128 -15.10 14.42 -16.05
CA GLY A 128 -15.06 14.44 -17.51
C GLY A 128 -14.16 15.54 -18.08
N ASN A 129 -13.93 16.63 -17.34
CA ASN A 129 -12.95 17.65 -17.71
C ASN A 129 -11.51 17.21 -17.46
N LEU A 130 -11.26 16.48 -16.37
CA LEU A 130 -9.96 15.94 -16.01
C LEU A 130 -9.54 14.84 -16.97
N ASP A 131 -10.40 13.86 -17.24
CA ASP A 131 -10.10 12.77 -18.18
C ASP A 131 -9.79 13.31 -19.58
N ARG A 132 -10.54 14.33 -20.04
CA ARG A 132 -10.27 15.01 -21.31
C ARG A 132 -8.93 15.73 -21.30
N GLN A 133 -8.52 16.33 -20.19
CA GLN A 133 -7.23 17.02 -20.08
C GLN A 133 -6.06 16.03 -20.05
N SER A 134 -6.18 14.97 -19.26
CA SER A 134 -5.19 13.89 -19.18
C SER A 134 -4.99 13.22 -20.54
N PHE A 135 -6.08 12.86 -21.23
CA PHE A 135 -5.99 12.29 -22.58
C PHE A 135 -5.33 13.25 -23.58
N LYS A 136 -5.70 14.54 -23.56
CA LYS A 136 -5.09 15.55 -24.43
C LYS A 136 -3.59 15.70 -24.19
N LEU A 137 -3.15 15.65 -22.92
CA LEU A 137 -1.74 15.71 -22.58
C LEU A 137 -0.97 14.50 -23.12
N ILE A 138 -1.49 13.29 -22.90
CA ILE A 138 -0.88 12.06 -23.44
C ILE A 138 -0.82 12.13 -24.97
N LEU A 139 -1.92 12.56 -25.62
CA LEU A 139 -1.98 12.74 -27.07
C LEU A 139 -0.92 13.73 -27.56
N SER A 140 -0.81 14.91 -26.96
CA SER A 140 0.19 15.91 -27.38
C SER A 140 1.61 15.40 -27.21
N LEU A 141 1.90 14.65 -26.13
CA LEU A 141 3.22 14.05 -25.92
C LEU A 141 3.54 13.00 -26.97
N CYS A 142 2.57 12.14 -27.32
CA CYS A 142 2.72 11.19 -28.41
C CYS A 142 2.94 11.90 -29.76
N GLU A 143 2.20 12.96 -30.06
CA GLU A 143 2.39 13.78 -31.26
C GLU A 143 3.80 14.37 -31.30
N ASP A 144 4.28 14.95 -30.21
CA ASP A 144 5.62 15.54 -30.13
C ASP A 144 6.74 14.50 -30.33
N ILE A 145 6.61 13.31 -29.69
CA ILE A 145 7.58 12.21 -29.83
C ILE A 145 7.63 11.73 -31.28
N ILE A 146 6.47 11.48 -31.89
CA ILE A 146 6.36 11.01 -33.27
C ILE A 146 6.93 12.06 -34.23
N ASN A 147 6.51 13.32 -34.05
CA ASN A 147 6.95 14.46 -34.87
C ASN A 147 8.46 14.66 -34.85
N SER A 148 9.09 14.51 -33.69
CA SER A 148 10.54 14.66 -33.54
C SER A 148 11.37 13.62 -34.32
N ALA A 149 10.76 12.51 -34.74
CA ALA A 149 11.40 11.42 -35.46
C ALA A 149 10.85 11.20 -36.89
N ASP A 150 9.99 12.11 -37.38
CA ASP A 150 9.36 12.03 -38.70
C ASP A 150 8.57 10.73 -38.97
N LYS A 151 7.92 10.17 -37.94
CA LYS A 151 7.15 8.90 -37.98
C LYS A 151 5.62 9.02 -38.20
N GLN A 152 5.13 10.17 -38.63
CA GLN A 152 3.71 10.57 -38.63
C GLN A 152 2.88 9.76 -39.63
N VAL A 153 3.55 9.25 -40.67
CA VAL A 153 2.94 8.40 -41.71
C VAL A 153 2.85 6.94 -41.24
N GLU A 154 3.74 6.53 -40.35
CA GLU A 154 3.86 5.14 -39.87
C GLU A 154 3.03 4.90 -38.59
N ILE A 155 2.92 5.92 -37.71
CA ILE A 155 2.37 5.76 -36.36
C ILE A 155 1.29 6.81 -36.10
N ASN A 156 0.11 6.34 -35.68
CA ASN A 156 -1.00 7.20 -35.34
C ASN A 156 -0.96 7.59 -33.85
N ALA A 157 -0.65 8.85 -33.55
CA ALA A 157 -0.53 9.35 -32.18
C ALA A 157 -1.78 9.10 -31.32
N ARG A 158 -2.98 9.25 -31.91
CA ARG A 158 -4.25 9.00 -31.21
C ARG A 158 -4.46 7.54 -30.88
N ALA A 159 -4.06 6.63 -31.78
CA ALA A 159 -4.10 5.20 -31.50
C ALA A 159 -3.17 4.85 -30.32
N ILE A 160 -1.97 5.42 -30.28
CA ILE A 160 -1.03 5.21 -29.16
C ILE A 160 -1.57 5.81 -27.86
N ALA A 161 -2.12 7.03 -27.88
CA ALA A 161 -2.70 7.66 -26.70
C ALA A 161 -3.88 6.85 -26.14
N ASN A 162 -4.75 6.30 -27.00
CA ASN A 162 -5.81 5.37 -26.59
C ASN A 162 -5.24 4.09 -25.98
N ALA A 163 -4.18 3.52 -26.58
CA ALA A 163 -3.55 2.30 -26.06
C ALA A 163 -2.91 2.53 -24.68
N ILE A 164 -2.25 3.67 -24.46
CA ILE A 164 -1.69 4.05 -23.16
C ILE A 164 -2.80 4.25 -22.12
N SER A 165 -3.90 4.91 -22.51
CA SER A 165 -5.04 5.12 -21.61
C SER A 165 -5.67 3.77 -21.23
N GLY A 166 -5.93 2.89 -22.20
CA GLY A 166 -6.47 1.56 -21.96
C GLY A 166 -5.55 0.66 -21.13
N LEU A 167 -4.22 0.75 -21.33
CA LEU A 167 -3.25 0.06 -20.47
C LEU A 167 -3.33 0.57 -19.03
N THR A 168 -3.44 1.89 -18.84
CA THR A 168 -3.56 2.49 -17.51
C THR A 168 -4.86 2.06 -16.82
N ASP A 169 -5.97 2.05 -17.55
CA ASP A 169 -7.28 1.64 -17.04
C ASP A 169 -7.28 0.16 -16.62
N GLU A 170 -6.65 -0.72 -17.41
CA GLU A 170 -6.48 -2.14 -17.08
C GLU A 170 -5.67 -2.31 -15.79
N MET A 171 -4.53 -1.61 -15.68
CA MET A 171 -3.67 -1.69 -14.49
C MET A 171 -4.39 -1.20 -13.24
N TRP A 172 -5.19 -0.14 -13.32
CA TRP A 172 -6.00 0.35 -12.20
C TRP A 172 -7.07 -0.66 -11.80
N THR A 173 -7.66 -1.34 -12.78
CA THR A 173 -8.61 -2.42 -12.56
C THR A 173 -7.94 -3.62 -11.88
N GLU A 174 -6.74 -4.00 -12.29
CA GLU A 174 -5.97 -5.05 -11.63
C GLU A 174 -5.54 -4.67 -10.22
N ILE A 175 -5.11 -3.42 -9.98
CA ILE A 175 -4.84 -2.89 -8.63
C ILE A 175 -6.09 -2.97 -7.76
N LEU A 176 -7.25 -2.63 -8.33
CA LEU A 176 -8.52 -2.79 -7.64
C LEU A 176 -8.81 -4.25 -7.28
N PHE A 177 -8.40 -5.25 -8.06
CA PHE A 177 -8.69 -6.65 -7.70
C PHE A 177 -7.61 -7.31 -6.84
N ALA A 178 -6.35 -7.02 -7.12
CA ALA A 178 -5.20 -7.61 -6.43
C ALA A 178 -4.88 -6.91 -5.10
N GLY A 179 -5.29 -5.64 -4.95
CA GLY A 179 -5.01 -4.86 -3.74
C GLY A 179 -3.50 -4.69 -3.50
N GLU A 180 -3.05 -5.03 -2.31
CA GLU A 180 -1.63 -4.95 -1.94
C GLU A 180 -0.75 -6.02 -2.61
N ASP A 181 -1.34 -7.10 -3.11
CA ASP A 181 -0.62 -8.17 -3.80
C ASP A 181 -0.32 -7.80 -5.29
N TYR A 182 -0.69 -6.59 -5.75
CA TYR A 182 -0.41 -6.13 -7.12
C TYR A 182 1.09 -5.86 -7.36
N ASP A 183 1.68 -6.55 -8.35
CA ASP A 183 3.07 -6.34 -8.74
C ASP A 183 3.22 -5.05 -9.57
N ARG A 184 3.35 -3.92 -8.86
CA ARG A 184 3.59 -2.58 -9.45
C ARG A 184 4.87 -2.52 -10.27
N ASP A 185 5.79 -3.40 -9.97
CA ASP A 185 7.13 -3.42 -10.48
C ASP A 185 7.16 -4.14 -11.84
N ASP A 186 6.33 -5.19 -11.98
CA ASP A 186 6.02 -5.85 -13.24
C ASP A 186 5.15 -4.96 -14.13
N ALA A 187 4.13 -4.32 -13.55
CA ALA A 187 3.36 -3.25 -14.18
C ALA A 187 4.27 -2.17 -14.81
N ARG A 188 5.27 -1.68 -14.06
CA ARG A 188 6.25 -0.71 -14.55
C ARG A 188 7.09 -1.28 -15.70
N HIS A 189 7.47 -2.56 -15.61
CA HIS A 189 8.18 -3.27 -16.66
C HIS A 189 7.33 -3.39 -17.94
N ILE A 190 6.03 -3.69 -17.82
CA ILE A 190 5.06 -3.72 -18.92
C ILE A 190 4.95 -2.35 -19.57
N CYS A 191 4.76 -1.27 -18.80
CA CYS A 191 4.71 0.10 -19.32
C CYS A 191 5.97 0.46 -20.13
N ARG A 192 7.15 0.16 -19.59
CA ARG A 192 8.43 0.45 -20.25
C ARG A 192 8.62 -0.39 -21.51
N SER A 193 8.27 -1.66 -21.47
CA SER A 193 8.33 -2.56 -22.63
C SER A 193 7.38 -2.12 -23.73
N PHE A 194 6.17 -1.68 -23.37
CA PHE A 194 5.20 -1.13 -24.30
C PHE A 194 5.74 0.15 -24.96
N LEU A 195 6.24 1.10 -24.16
CA LEU A 195 6.84 2.34 -24.69
C LEU A 195 8.03 2.07 -25.61
N ALA A 196 8.94 1.16 -25.25
CA ALA A 196 10.07 0.79 -26.09
C ALA A 196 9.67 0.01 -27.36
N SER A 197 8.56 -0.71 -27.33
CA SER A 197 8.02 -1.38 -28.52
C SER A 197 7.47 -0.40 -29.55
N ILE A 198 6.83 0.68 -29.09
CA ILE A 198 6.19 1.69 -29.96
C ILE A 198 7.17 2.82 -30.35
N PHE A 199 8.05 3.21 -29.43
CA PHE A 199 8.99 4.31 -29.57
C PHE A 199 10.44 3.85 -29.32
N PRO A 200 10.97 2.87 -30.08
CA PRO A 200 12.31 2.31 -29.86
C PRO A 200 13.45 3.31 -30.05
N TRP A 201 13.20 4.49 -30.64
CA TRP A 201 14.18 5.58 -30.75
C TRP A 201 14.23 6.48 -29.51
N CYS A 202 13.28 6.34 -28.59
CA CYS A 202 13.23 7.10 -27.33
C CYS A 202 13.46 6.24 -26.09
N TYR A 203 13.19 4.93 -26.16
CA TYR A 203 13.28 4.03 -25.02
C TYR A 203 14.02 2.75 -25.37
N ASP A 204 14.88 2.34 -24.46
CA ASP A 204 15.52 1.02 -24.51
C ASP A 204 14.55 -0.05 -24.02
N MET A 205 14.48 -1.18 -24.72
CA MET A 205 13.75 -2.34 -24.25
C MET A 205 14.37 -2.81 -22.92
N PRO A 206 13.60 -2.86 -21.82
CA PRO A 206 14.13 -3.33 -20.55
C PRO A 206 14.53 -4.80 -20.68
N THR A 207 15.57 -5.21 -19.97
CA THR A 207 15.94 -6.62 -19.87
C THR A 207 14.74 -7.44 -19.40
N PRO A 208 14.39 -8.55 -20.09
CA PRO A 208 13.27 -9.37 -19.71
C PRO A 208 13.38 -9.71 -18.23
N ARG A 209 12.34 -9.40 -17.45
CA ARG A 209 12.20 -10.04 -16.15
C ARG A 209 12.08 -11.54 -16.39
N PRO A 210 12.70 -12.41 -15.57
CA PRO A 210 12.42 -13.84 -15.63
C PRO A 210 10.90 -13.99 -15.58
N SER A 211 10.33 -14.55 -16.65
CA SER A 211 8.91 -14.49 -16.97
C SER A 211 8.06 -14.97 -15.80
N SER A 212 7.32 -14.03 -15.19
CA SER A 212 6.22 -14.27 -14.26
C SER A 212 4.98 -14.68 -15.06
N ASN A 213 5.03 -15.81 -15.77
CA ASN A 213 3.83 -16.38 -16.35
C ASN A 213 3.71 -17.89 -16.12
N THR A 214 2.69 -18.19 -15.31
CA THR A 214 2.02 -19.48 -15.10
C THR A 214 2.84 -20.60 -14.46
N THR A 215 2.72 -20.62 -13.12
CA THR A 215 2.38 -21.72 -12.20
C THR A 215 3.39 -21.75 -11.04
N ASP A 216 2.93 -21.46 -9.82
CA ASP A 216 3.62 -21.75 -8.55
C ASP A 216 5.14 -21.55 -8.54
N THR A 217 5.57 -20.29 -8.54
CA THR A 217 6.78 -19.92 -7.80
C THR A 217 6.51 -18.62 -7.07
N GLN A 218 5.79 -18.71 -5.94
CA GLN A 218 6.30 -18.05 -4.74
C GLN A 218 7.82 -18.26 -4.78
N THR A 219 8.62 -17.19 -4.70
CA THR A 219 9.97 -17.32 -4.13
C THR A 219 9.80 -18.28 -2.97
N ALA A 220 10.42 -19.47 -3.01
CA ALA A 220 10.16 -20.50 -2.03
C ALA A 220 10.71 -19.99 -0.69
N ILE A 221 9.95 -19.11 -0.05
CA ILE A 221 10.30 -18.44 1.19
C ILE A 221 10.13 -19.52 2.22
N ASN A 222 11.25 -20.13 2.56
CA ASN A 222 11.28 -21.09 3.62
C ASN A 222 11.27 -20.30 4.92
N VAL A 223 10.30 -20.56 5.80
CA VAL A 223 10.27 -19.96 7.14
C VAL A 223 10.58 -21.05 8.15
N THR A 224 11.73 -20.95 8.81
CA THR A 224 12.18 -21.94 9.79
C THR A 224 12.29 -21.32 11.18
N ARG A 225 12.18 -22.16 12.21
CA ARG A 225 12.43 -21.74 13.59
C ARG A 225 13.94 -21.58 13.78
N ALA A 226 14.36 -20.43 14.27
CA ALA A 226 15.77 -20.16 14.54
C ALA A 226 16.29 -21.03 15.67
N SER A 227 17.51 -21.54 15.48
CA SER A 227 18.34 -22.21 16.46
C SER A 227 19.54 -21.35 16.84
N LEU A 228 20.39 -21.84 17.75
CA LEU A 228 21.65 -21.16 18.08
C LEU A 228 22.60 -21.05 16.87
N GLU A 229 22.50 -21.93 15.89
CA GLU A 229 23.31 -21.86 14.66
C GLU A 229 22.89 -20.67 13.78
N ASP A 230 21.63 -20.24 13.89
CA ASP A 230 21.07 -19.12 13.13
C ASP A 230 21.27 -17.76 13.82
N ALA A 231 21.84 -17.75 15.03
CA ALA A 231 21.94 -16.56 15.87
C ALA A 231 22.61 -15.40 15.16
N ASP A 232 23.69 -15.64 14.40
CA ASP A 232 24.39 -14.59 13.66
C ASP A 232 23.49 -13.91 12.62
N LYS A 233 22.69 -14.70 11.89
CA LYS A 233 21.76 -14.19 10.87
C LYS A 233 20.59 -13.44 11.49
N ALA A 234 19.99 -14.00 12.55
CA ALA A 234 18.93 -13.32 13.30
C ALA A 234 19.40 -12.00 13.91
N SER A 235 20.64 -11.94 14.40
CA SER A 235 21.21 -10.74 15.03
C SER A 235 21.38 -9.59 14.05
N VAL A 236 21.76 -9.87 12.80
CA VAL A 236 21.83 -8.84 11.75
C VAL A 236 20.45 -8.27 11.47
N LEU A 237 19.44 -9.13 11.31
CA LEU A 237 18.07 -8.67 11.08
C LEU A 237 17.50 -7.91 12.29
N PHE A 238 17.82 -8.33 13.51
CA PHE A 238 17.41 -7.64 14.73
C PHE A 238 18.08 -6.26 14.88
N ASP A 239 19.36 -6.12 14.53
CA ASP A 239 20.03 -4.82 14.51
C ASP A 239 19.40 -3.88 13.47
N LEU A 240 19.05 -4.41 12.28
CA LEU A 240 18.32 -3.64 11.26
C LEU A 240 16.92 -3.21 11.72
N TYR A 241 16.22 -4.08 12.45
CA TYR A 241 14.96 -3.74 13.10
C TYR A 241 15.12 -2.61 14.12
N ARG A 242 16.15 -2.66 14.98
CA ARG A 242 16.43 -1.59 15.94
C ARG A 242 16.67 -0.25 15.25
N ARG A 243 17.48 -0.27 14.20
CA ARG A 243 17.76 0.92 13.37
C ARG A 243 16.52 1.48 12.68
N PHE A 244 15.53 0.63 12.36
CA PHE A 244 14.25 1.09 11.83
C PHE A 244 13.45 1.90 12.87
N TYR A 245 13.69 1.69 14.16
CA TYR A 245 13.17 2.49 15.26
C TYR A 245 14.17 3.53 15.80
N ASP A 246 15.05 4.03 14.92
CA ASP A 246 16.00 5.12 15.19
C ASP A 246 17.06 4.82 16.29
N GLU A 247 17.32 3.55 16.60
CA GLU A 247 18.43 3.16 17.47
C GLU A 247 19.78 3.13 16.72
N GLU A 248 20.87 3.39 17.44
CA GLU A 248 22.23 3.31 16.88
C GLU A 248 22.62 1.85 16.56
N PRO A 249 23.32 1.60 15.44
CA PRO A 249 23.78 0.26 15.07
C PRO A 249 24.69 -0.34 16.16
N ASP A 250 24.31 -1.50 16.69
CA ASP A 250 25.12 -2.23 17.66
C ASP A 250 24.87 -3.74 17.51
N LEU A 251 25.61 -4.32 16.57
CA LEU A 251 25.51 -5.75 16.27
C LEU A 251 25.96 -6.63 17.45
N ALA A 252 26.85 -6.14 18.30
CA ALA A 252 27.31 -6.90 19.47
C ALA A 252 26.17 -7.01 20.51
N LEU A 253 25.49 -5.89 20.78
CA LEU A 253 24.29 -5.87 21.60
C LEU A 253 23.17 -6.73 21.00
N ALA A 254 22.91 -6.59 19.70
CA ALA A 254 21.90 -7.38 19.00
C ALA A 254 22.18 -8.89 19.11
N LYS A 255 23.45 -9.29 18.94
CA LYS A 255 23.86 -10.68 19.07
C LYS A 255 23.71 -11.20 20.49
N GLN A 256 24.13 -10.44 21.49
CA GLN A 256 23.92 -10.82 22.88
C GLN A 256 22.43 -11.02 23.18
N TYR A 257 21.60 -10.07 22.74
CA TYR A 257 20.15 -10.12 22.96
C TYR A 257 19.52 -11.38 22.36
N ILE A 258 19.80 -11.67 21.09
CA ILE A 258 19.23 -12.84 20.38
C ILE A 258 19.74 -14.16 20.97
N VAL A 259 21.05 -14.28 21.23
CA VAL A 259 21.64 -15.50 21.83
C VAL A 259 21.04 -15.78 23.19
N ASP A 260 20.85 -14.76 24.03
CA ASP A 260 20.24 -14.93 25.35
C ASP A 260 18.84 -15.54 25.23
N ARG A 261 18.00 -15.04 24.30
CA ARG A 261 16.62 -15.54 24.16
C ARG A 261 16.53 -16.92 23.53
N LEU A 262 17.43 -17.24 22.60
CA LEU A 262 17.55 -18.59 22.04
C LEU A 262 18.00 -19.60 23.10
N THR A 263 18.97 -19.21 23.94
CA THR A 263 19.52 -20.08 25.00
C THR A 263 18.52 -20.30 26.13
N SER A 264 17.85 -19.25 26.59
CA SER A 264 16.85 -19.33 27.66
C SER A 264 15.50 -19.86 27.19
N SER A 265 15.28 -19.98 25.88
CA SER A 265 13.98 -20.30 25.27
C SER A 265 12.84 -19.36 25.71
N THR A 266 13.15 -18.12 26.07
CA THR A 266 12.16 -17.13 26.50
C THR A 266 11.38 -16.51 25.35
N SER A 267 11.88 -16.62 24.11
CA SER A 267 11.15 -16.24 22.90
C SER A 267 11.31 -17.30 21.82
N VAL A 268 10.43 -17.24 20.83
CA VAL A 268 10.48 -18.07 19.63
C VAL A 268 10.73 -17.17 18.44
N ILE A 269 11.81 -17.42 17.73
CA ILE A 269 12.21 -16.63 16.56
C ILE A 269 11.98 -17.49 15.31
N PHE A 270 11.33 -16.91 14.30
CA PHE A 270 11.25 -17.48 12.97
C PHE A 270 12.01 -16.61 11.98
N ILE A 271 12.75 -17.23 11.06
CA ILE A 271 13.52 -16.54 10.01
C ILE A 271 12.98 -16.98 8.66
N ALA A 272 12.80 -16.01 7.77
CA ALA A 272 12.49 -16.24 6.37
C ALA A 272 13.78 -16.23 5.53
N TRP A 273 13.93 -17.24 4.68
CA TRP A 273 15.12 -17.45 3.85
C TRP A 273 14.77 -17.38 2.37
N ASP A 274 15.70 -16.90 1.55
CA ASP A 274 15.66 -17.16 0.10
C ASP A 274 16.22 -18.55 -0.25
N THR A 275 16.23 -18.86 -1.55
CA THR A 275 16.78 -20.10 -2.09
C THR A 275 18.30 -20.22 -1.94
N ASP A 276 19.00 -19.10 -1.71
CA ASP A 276 20.46 -19.03 -1.60
C ASP A 276 20.93 -19.07 -0.12
N GLY A 277 19.99 -19.17 0.84
CA GLY A 277 20.27 -19.23 2.27
C GLY A 277 20.52 -17.87 2.93
N GLN A 278 20.15 -16.77 2.27
CA GLN A 278 20.16 -15.43 2.85
C GLN A 278 18.91 -15.23 3.71
N ALA A 279 19.11 -14.67 4.90
CA ALA A 279 18.02 -14.31 5.80
C ALA A 279 17.41 -12.98 5.32
N LEU A 280 16.10 -13.00 5.06
CA LEU A 280 15.36 -11.89 4.45
C LEU A 280 14.46 -11.15 5.45
N GLY A 281 14.12 -11.78 6.56
CA GLY A 281 13.24 -11.23 7.58
C GLY A 281 13.07 -12.18 8.74
N PHE A 282 12.54 -11.68 9.85
CA PHE A 282 12.29 -12.47 11.04
C PHE A 282 11.05 -12.02 11.80
N THR A 283 10.55 -12.91 12.65
CA THR A 283 9.63 -12.59 13.74
C THR A 283 10.18 -13.07 15.06
N GLN A 284 9.84 -12.38 16.14
CA GLN A 284 10.14 -12.80 17.51
C GLN A 284 8.86 -12.76 18.36
N LEU A 285 8.54 -13.94 18.88
CA LEU A 285 7.29 -14.25 19.58
C LEU A 285 7.57 -14.57 21.05
N TYR A 286 6.71 -14.13 21.95
CA TYR A 286 6.80 -14.37 23.38
C TYR A 286 5.54 -15.10 23.86
N PRO A 287 5.62 -16.43 24.09
CA PRO A 287 4.53 -17.19 24.69
C PRO A 287 4.24 -16.68 26.11
N THR A 288 2.96 -16.44 26.41
CA THR A 288 2.50 -15.97 27.72
C THR A 288 1.05 -16.42 27.96
N PHE A 289 0.35 -15.80 28.92
CA PHE A 289 -1.01 -16.15 29.31
C PHE A 289 -1.90 -14.92 29.41
N CYS A 290 -3.14 -15.03 28.93
CA CYS A 290 -4.20 -14.10 29.25
C CYS A 290 -4.86 -14.54 30.55
N SER A 291 -4.78 -13.73 31.61
CA SER A 291 -5.42 -14.07 32.89
C SER A 291 -6.94 -13.91 32.87
N VAL A 292 -7.48 -13.08 31.97
CA VAL A 292 -8.94 -12.85 31.84
C VAL A 292 -9.61 -14.08 31.20
N ASP A 293 -9.02 -14.58 30.12
CA ASP A 293 -9.55 -15.75 29.40
C ASP A 293 -9.05 -17.08 29.98
N ALA A 294 -8.08 -17.03 30.90
CA ALA A 294 -7.39 -18.18 31.47
C ALA A 294 -6.80 -19.13 30.40
N THR A 295 -6.28 -18.56 29.30
CA THR A 295 -5.70 -19.29 28.17
C THR A 295 -4.27 -18.83 27.85
N PRO A 296 -3.45 -19.69 27.22
CA PRO A 296 -2.19 -19.25 26.63
C PRO A 296 -2.45 -18.24 25.50
N ILE A 297 -1.55 -17.29 25.34
CA ILE A 297 -1.51 -16.35 24.21
C ILE A 297 -0.06 -16.23 23.72
N VAL A 298 0.13 -15.65 22.55
CA VAL A 298 1.46 -15.30 22.05
C VAL A 298 1.51 -13.81 21.81
N VAL A 299 2.56 -13.13 22.28
CA VAL A 299 2.81 -11.74 21.91
C VAL A 299 3.83 -11.72 20.76
N LEU A 300 3.48 -11.13 19.63
CA LEU A 300 4.43 -10.82 18.57
C LEU A 300 5.00 -9.44 18.84
N TYR A 301 6.30 -9.38 19.16
CA TYR A 301 6.97 -8.15 19.54
C TYR A 301 7.75 -7.55 18.37
N ASP A 302 8.48 -8.41 17.67
CA ASP A 302 9.36 -7.99 16.57
C ASP A 302 8.90 -8.67 15.28
N LEU A 303 8.65 -7.87 14.24
CA LEU A 303 8.50 -8.31 12.86
C LEU A 303 9.32 -7.36 12.00
N TYR A 304 10.21 -7.93 11.18
CA TYR A 304 11.01 -7.15 10.27
C TYR A 304 11.29 -7.91 8.98
N VAL A 305 11.26 -7.19 7.87
CA VAL A 305 11.69 -7.66 6.55
C VAL A 305 12.73 -6.67 6.04
N ASP A 306 13.87 -7.21 5.61
CA ASP A 306 14.96 -6.43 5.02
C ASP A 306 14.41 -5.58 3.87
N SER A 307 14.80 -4.31 3.84
CA SER A 307 14.41 -3.37 2.80
C SER A 307 14.61 -3.88 1.37
N SER A 308 15.65 -4.69 1.11
CA SER A 308 15.91 -5.25 -0.22
C SER A 308 14.96 -6.36 -0.63
N ALA A 309 14.14 -6.88 0.29
CA ALA A 309 13.25 -8.02 0.08
C ALA A 309 11.78 -7.71 0.44
N ARG A 310 11.43 -6.43 0.64
CA ARG A 310 10.04 -6.01 0.91
C ARG A 310 9.14 -6.22 -0.31
N GLN A 311 7.83 -6.29 -0.06
CA GLN A 311 6.79 -6.51 -1.09
C GLN A 311 6.85 -7.87 -1.81
N LEU A 312 7.67 -8.80 -1.33
CA LEU A 312 7.75 -10.18 -1.84
C LEU A 312 6.90 -11.19 -1.02
N GLY A 313 5.93 -10.72 -0.23
CA GLY A 313 5.10 -11.59 0.61
C GLY A 313 5.79 -12.20 1.85
N ILE A 314 7.03 -11.82 2.16
CA ILE A 314 7.82 -12.36 3.28
C ILE A 314 7.17 -12.09 4.63
N GLY A 315 6.66 -10.86 4.84
CA GLY A 315 5.94 -10.50 6.07
C GLY A 315 4.71 -11.41 6.27
N LYS A 316 3.94 -11.64 5.21
CA LYS A 316 2.78 -12.54 5.20
C LYS A 316 3.19 -13.99 5.54
N ALA A 317 4.29 -14.48 4.97
CA ALA A 317 4.81 -15.81 5.27
C ALA A 317 5.24 -15.97 6.74
N LEU A 318 5.97 -14.98 7.27
CA LEU A 318 6.39 -14.94 8.67
C LEU A 318 5.19 -14.91 9.64
N MET A 319 4.19 -14.08 9.35
CA MET A 319 2.97 -13.98 10.15
C MET A 319 2.15 -15.28 10.09
N ASN A 320 2.03 -15.90 8.93
CA ASN A 320 1.37 -17.19 8.77
C ASN A 320 2.07 -18.28 9.59
N ARG A 321 3.41 -18.29 9.63
CA ARG A 321 4.16 -19.24 10.48
C ARG A 321 3.94 -18.97 11.97
N ALA A 322 3.89 -17.71 12.38
CA ALA A 322 3.57 -17.31 13.75
C ALA A 322 2.16 -17.77 14.15
N MET A 323 1.16 -17.60 13.27
CA MET A 323 -0.19 -18.12 13.48
C MET A 323 -0.24 -19.64 13.60
N ALA A 324 0.51 -20.37 12.76
CA ALA A 324 0.63 -21.82 12.86
C ALA A 324 1.24 -22.21 14.22
N TYR A 325 2.30 -21.53 14.66
CA TYR A 325 2.93 -21.77 15.96
C TYR A 325 1.98 -21.51 17.15
N ALA A 326 1.21 -20.42 17.11
CA ALA A 326 0.22 -20.12 18.14
C ALA A 326 -0.84 -21.23 18.24
N LYS A 327 -1.34 -21.72 17.10
CA LYS A 327 -2.28 -22.84 17.05
C LYS A 327 -1.66 -24.14 17.58
N GLU A 328 -0.43 -24.46 17.16
CA GLU A 328 0.34 -25.64 17.61
C GLU A 328 0.55 -25.66 19.13
N THR A 329 0.69 -24.48 19.75
CA THR A 329 0.92 -24.33 21.20
C THR A 329 -0.36 -24.13 22.01
N GLY A 330 -1.53 -24.18 21.37
CA GLY A 330 -2.82 -24.00 22.04
C GLY A 330 -3.11 -22.57 22.49
N ALA A 331 -2.41 -21.59 21.93
CA ALA A 331 -2.67 -20.19 22.19
C ALA A 331 -4.01 -19.76 21.57
N SER A 332 -4.80 -18.99 22.31
CA SER A 332 -6.12 -18.54 21.86
C SER A 332 -6.06 -17.32 20.94
N ARG A 333 -4.97 -16.54 20.98
CA ARG A 333 -4.73 -15.38 20.10
C ARG A 333 -3.25 -15.00 20.02
N ILE A 334 -2.95 -14.13 19.06
CA ILE A 334 -1.68 -13.41 18.95
C ILE A 334 -1.95 -11.92 19.18
N ASP A 335 -1.28 -11.34 20.18
CA ASP A 335 -1.33 -9.91 20.46
C ASP A 335 -0.07 -9.24 19.90
N LEU A 336 -0.22 -8.03 19.34
CA LEU A 336 0.90 -7.24 18.82
C LEU A 336 0.58 -5.76 18.97
N GLU A 337 1.62 -4.94 18.90
CA GLU A 337 1.53 -3.49 18.88
C GLU A 337 2.38 -2.97 17.74
N THR A 338 1.95 -1.87 17.14
CA THR A 338 2.69 -1.23 16.05
C THR A 338 2.61 0.28 16.18
N ALA A 339 3.57 0.98 15.59
CA ALA A 339 3.56 2.43 15.58
C ALA A 339 2.37 2.94 14.75
N ILE A 340 1.76 4.04 15.20
CA ILE A 340 0.54 4.61 14.58
C ILE A 340 0.75 5.03 13.12
N ASP A 341 1.99 5.35 12.76
CA ASP A 341 2.46 5.75 11.44
C ASP A 341 3.02 4.58 10.62
N ASN A 342 3.17 3.38 11.20
CA ASN A 342 3.56 2.16 10.49
C ASN A 342 2.35 1.56 9.75
N THR A 343 1.83 2.32 8.78
CA THR A 343 0.64 1.97 8.00
C THR A 343 0.83 0.68 7.22
N HIS A 344 2.05 0.41 6.72
CA HIS A 344 2.36 -0.84 6.01
C HIS A 344 2.18 -2.08 6.91
N ALA A 345 2.68 -2.04 8.15
CA ALA A 345 2.48 -3.14 9.08
C ALA A 345 1.00 -3.28 9.49
N GLN A 346 0.30 -2.15 9.70
CA GLN A 346 -1.14 -2.16 10.01
C GLN A 346 -1.94 -2.86 8.91
N SER A 347 -1.75 -2.48 7.64
CA SER A 347 -2.41 -3.15 6.51
C SER A 347 -2.11 -4.64 6.45
N LEU A 348 -0.85 -5.03 6.65
CA LEU A 348 -0.46 -6.45 6.67
C LEU A 348 -1.24 -7.22 7.76
N TYR A 349 -1.32 -6.67 8.96
CA TYR A 349 -2.04 -7.31 10.07
C TYR A 349 -3.54 -7.42 9.77
N GLU A 350 -4.17 -6.34 9.30
CA GLU A 350 -5.59 -6.31 8.97
C GLU A 350 -5.94 -7.29 7.83
N SER A 351 -5.08 -7.39 6.80
CA SER A 351 -5.24 -8.36 5.71
C SER A 351 -5.22 -9.82 6.19
N LEU A 352 -4.54 -10.09 7.32
CA LEU A 352 -4.44 -11.41 7.94
C LEU A 352 -5.53 -11.66 8.99
N GLY A 353 -6.47 -10.73 9.14
CA GLY A 353 -7.60 -10.84 10.07
C GLY A 353 -7.29 -10.40 11.50
N TYR A 354 -6.16 -9.73 11.74
CA TYR A 354 -5.95 -9.04 13.01
C TYR A 354 -6.89 -7.85 13.08
N VAL A 355 -7.48 -7.63 14.25
CA VAL A 355 -8.43 -6.53 14.48
C VAL A 355 -7.77 -5.55 15.44
N ARG A 356 -7.77 -4.27 15.07
CA ARG A 356 -7.27 -3.20 15.94
C ARG A 356 -8.14 -3.08 17.18
N ASP A 357 -7.51 -3.14 18.35
CA ASP A 357 -8.16 -2.92 19.64
C ASP A 357 -8.56 -1.45 19.80
N THR A 358 -9.78 -1.22 20.26
CA THR A 358 -10.34 0.11 20.57
C THR A 358 -10.81 0.24 22.01
N ASP A 359 -10.72 -0.84 22.79
CA ASP A 359 -11.31 -0.93 24.13
C ASP A 359 -10.28 -0.67 25.22
N PHE A 360 -8.98 -0.87 24.93
CA PHE A 360 -7.91 -0.70 25.90
C PHE A 360 -6.87 0.35 25.48
N TYR A 361 -6.38 1.11 26.46
CA TYR A 361 -5.27 2.04 26.27
C TYR A 361 -3.94 1.39 26.70
N LYS A 362 -2.91 1.58 25.89
CA LYS A 362 -1.53 1.22 26.26
C LYS A 362 -0.91 2.33 27.13
N TYR A 363 -0.36 1.96 28.29
CA TYR A 363 0.46 2.83 29.13
C TYR A 363 1.85 2.23 29.28
N SER A 364 2.88 3.08 29.29
CA SER A 364 4.25 2.66 29.52
C SER A 364 4.92 3.66 30.47
N LEU A 365 5.63 3.15 31.47
CA LEU A 365 6.45 3.93 32.39
C LEU A 365 7.90 3.58 32.09
N ALA A 366 8.69 4.55 31.64
CA ALA A 366 10.14 4.40 31.56
C ALA A 366 10.70 4.30 32.99
N LEU A 367 11.53 3.29 33.26
CA LEU A 367 12.12 2.98 34.56
C LEU A 367 13.63 3.19 34.56
#